data_AF-A0A3B8UJ44-F1
#
_entry.id   AF-A0A3B8UJ44-F1
#
_cell.length_a   1.000
_cell.length_b   1.000
_cell.length_c   1.000
_cell.angle_alpha   90.00
_cell.angle_beta   90.00
_cell.angle_gamma   90.00
#
_symmetry.space_group_name_H-M   'P 1'
#
loop_
_entity.id
_entity.type
_entity.pdbx_description
1 polymer ?
#
loop_
_entity_poly.entity_id
_entity_poly.type
_entity_poly.pdbx_seq_one_letter_code
_entity_poly.pdbx_strand_id
1 'polypeptide(L)'
;NNPAEKSKKKYGFVERILLLLPPTIFLIFTFAIYMPSSLFISNIDDFALDYIKIVPLIALVSVAVLVIIYIIGLIIPIKRLFYSYVLLVFSLALGFYIQGNFLNPAFNSLNGKEIAWSEYKINGIISIIAWILVFVVPQVVYAIKENIMSLIVKWGSLFVTAMQLVSLVVLLLTTHKVVSNDFAVTKNGEFELSSKNNTIMFVVDTLDASWFEDMLLPNEEYKKSLK
;
A
#
# COMPACT_ATOMS: atom_id res chain seq x y z
N ASN A 1 -33.91 -24.87 22.78
CA ASN A 1 -32.83 -23.96 22.34
C ASN A 1 -33.11 -23.41 20.95
N ASN A 2 -33.92 -22.36 20.84
CA ASN A 2 -34.31 -21.78 19.56
C ASN A 2 -33.20 -20.84 19.04
N PRO A 3 -32.66 -21.01 17.81
CA PRO A 3 -31.61 -20.14 17.25
C PRO A 3 -32.00 -18.65 17.22
N ALA A 4 -33.30 -18.34 17.15
CA ALA A 4 -33.83 -16.98 17.21
C ALA A 4 -33.65 -16.27 18.58
N GLU A 5 -33.50 -17.02 19.68
CA GLU A 5 -33.25 -16.42 21.00
C GLU A 5 -31.76 -16.12 21.23
N LYS A 6 -30.85 -16.90 20.64
CA LYS A 6 -29.40 -16.62 20.69
C LYS A 6 -29.05 -15.33 19.96
N SER A 7 -29.76 -14.96 18.88
CA SER A 7 -29.47 -13.76 18.09
C SER A 7 -29.85 -12.45 18.78
N LYS A 8 -30.69 -12.49 19.82
CA LYS A 8 -31.08 -11.30 20.62
C LYS A 8 -30.10 -10.96 21.75
N LYS A 9 -29.18 -11.87 22.10
CA LYS A 9 -28.14 -11.57 23.09
C LYS A 9 -27.16 -10.53 22.53
N LYS A 10 -26.57 -9.71 23.39
CA LYS A 10 -25.50 -8.75 23.06
C LYS A 10 -24.15 -9.30 23.51
N TYR A 11 -23.08 -9.10 22.73
CA TYR A 11 -21.72 -9.41 23.20
C TYR A 11 -21.33 -8.41 24.28
N GLY A 12 -20.66 -8.90 25.33
CA GLY A 12 -20.04 -8.04 26.32
C GLY A 12 -18.95 -7.16 25.68
N PHE A 13 -18.59 -6.05 26.34
CA PHE A 13 -17.57 -5.12 25.82
C PHE A 13 -16.23 -5.83 25.57
N VAL A 14 -15.77 -6.64 26.53
CA VAL A 14 -14.51 -7.39 26.41
C VAL A 14 -14.57 -8.43 25.28
N GLU A 15 -15.70 -9.14 25.14
CA GLU A 15 -15.88 -10.12 24.05
C GLU A 15 -15.79 -9.45 22.67
N ARG A 16 -16.38 -8.25 22.51
CA ARG A 16 -16.32 -7.49 21.26
C ARG A 16 -14.88 -7.14 20.89
N ILE A 17 -14.10 -6.65 21.84
CA ILE A 17 -12.68 -6.33 21.63
C ILE A 17 -11.93 -7.58 21.22
N LEU A 18 -12.06 -8.69 21.95
CA LEU A 18 -11.32 -9.92 21.68
C LEU A 18 -11.66 -10.55 20.31
N LEU A 19 -12.91 -10.42 19.84
CA LEU A 19 -13.32 -10.92 18.53
C LEU A 19 -12.82 -10.03 17.38
N LEU A 20 -12.78 -8.71 17.59
CA LEU A 20 -12.39 -7.75 16.56
C LEU A 20 -10.87 -7.56 16.46
N LEU A 21 -10.14 -7.84 17.55
CA LEU A 21 -8.71 -7.61 17.65
C LEU A 21 -7.89 -8.38 16.58
N PRO A 22 -8.02 -9.71 16.38
CA PRO A 22 -7.22 -10.42 15.38
C PRO A 22 -7.38 -9.88 13.95
N PRO A 23 -8.61 -9.73 13.39
CA PRO A 23 -8.75 -9.20 12.03
C PRO A 23 -8.38 -7.72 11.92
N THR A 24 -8.49 -6.94 13.00
CA THR A 24 -8.01 -5.55 13.02
C THR A 24 -6.49 -5.48 12.93
N ILE A 25 -5.78 -6.29 13.71
CA ILE A 25 -4.32 -6.41 13.64
C ILE A 25 -3.93 -6.81 12.20
N PHE A 26 -4.60 -7.80 11.63
CA PHE A 26 -4.32 -8.24 10.27
C PHE A 26 -4.58 -7.15 9.23
N LEU A 27 -5.67 -6.40 9.33
CA LEU A 27 -5.95 -5.29 8.41
C LEU A 27 -4.89 -4.20 8.51
N ILE A 28 -4.61 -3.72 9.73
CA ILE A 28 -3.63 -2.64 9.96
C ILE A 28 -2.26 -3.08 9.47
N PHE A 29 -1.85 -4.30 9.83
CA PHE A 29 -0.55 -4.81 9.43
C PHE A 29 -0.44 -4.95 7.91
N THR A 30 -1.48 -5.43 7.22
CA THR A 30 -1.46 -5.59 5.77
C THR A 30 -1.49 -4.24 5.05
N PHE A 31 -2.52 -3.43 5.34
CA PHE A 31 -2.83 -2.23 4.58
C PHE A 31 -1.95 -1.04 4.97
N ALA A 32 -1.78 -0.78 6.27
CA ALA A 32 -1.12 0.43 6.73
C ALA A 32 0.39 0.25 6.92
N ILE A 33 0.84 -0.96 7.27
CA ILE A 33 2.26 -1.24 7.56
C ILE A 33 2.91 -1.94 6.38
N TYR A 34 2.55 -3.20 6.11
CA TYR A 34 3.25 -4.07 5.18
C TYR A 34 3.26 -3.52 3.75
N MET A 35 2.10 -3.17 3.18
CA MET A 35 2.02 -2.69 1.80
C MET A 35 2.87 -1.43 1.53
N PRO A 36 2.72 -0.30 2.25
CA PRO A 36 3.53 0.87 1.98
C PRO A 36 5.01 0.64 2.33
N SER A 37 5.31 -0.10 3.39
CA SER A 37 6.69 -0.39 3.77
C SER A 37 7.40 -1.28 2.74
N SER A 38 6.76 -2.36 2.29
CA SER A 38 7.36 -3.25 1.30
C SER A 38 7.55 -2.54 -0.03
N LEU A 39 6.57 -1.75 -0.47
CA LEU A 39 6.70 -0.95 -1.69
C LEU A 39 7.86 0.05 -1.61
N PHE A 40 7.98 0.76 -0.48
CA PHE A 40 9.04 1.76 -0.31
C PHE A 40 10.43 1.10 -0.25
N ILE A 41 10.58 0.05 0.56
CA ILE A 41 11.88 -0.59 0.77
C ILE A 41 12.31 -1.34 -0.49
N SER A 42 11.40 -2.03 -1.19
CA SER A 42 11.73 -2.72 -2.44
C SER A 42 12.12 -1.78 -3.58
N ASN A 43 11.76 -0.48 -3.50
CA ASN A 43 12.13 0.53 -4.48
C ASN A 43 12.94 1.67 -3.84
N ILE A 44 13.75 1.35 -2.82
CA ILE A 44 14.42 2.37 -2.00
C ILE A 44 15.33 3.28 -2.83
N ASP A 45 15.89 2.77 -3.93
CA ASP A 45 16.77 3.51 -4.83
C ASP A 45 16.04 4.65 -5.58
N ASP A 46 14.75 4.47 -5.86
CA ASP A 46 13.91 5.45 -6.56
C ASP A 46 13.46 6.60 -5.65
N PHE A 47 13.56 6.43 -4.32
CA PHE A 47 13.14 7.44 -3.35
C PHE A 47 14.30 8.31 -2.86
N ALA A 48 14.07 9.62 -2.80
CA ALA A 48 15.00 10.61 -2.25
C ALA A 48 14.92 10.76 -0.71
N LEU A 49 14.15 9.91 -0.03
CA LEU A 49 13.89 9.99 1.40
C LEU A 49 14.34 8.70 2.08
N ASP A 50 14.82 8.80 3.32
CA ASP A 50 15.04 7.62 4.16
C ASP A 50 13.70 7.03 4.62
N TYR A 51 13.64 5.70 4.70
CA TYR A 51 12.45 4.97 5.18
C TYR A 51 11.99 5.42 6.58
N ILE A 52 12.90 5.79 7.48
CA ILE A 52 12.53 6.25 8.83
C ILE A 52 11.63 7.50 8.81
N LYS A 53 11.71 8.32 7.75
CA LYS A 53 10.89 9.53 7.61
C LYS A 53 9.42 9.23 7.31
N ILE A 54 9.11 8.07 6.75
CA ILE A 54 7.72 7.68 6.43
C ILE A 54 7.03 6.93 7.57
N VAL A 55 7.78 6.38 8.53
CA VAL A 55 7.26 5.63 9.68
C VAL A 55 6.21 6.41 10.52
N PRO A 56 6.38 7.72 10.80
CA PRO A 56 5.35 8.48 11.53
C PRO A 56 4.01 8.55 10.78
N LEU A 57 4.03 8.63 9.45
CA LEU A 57 2.82 8.63 8.63
C LEU A 57 2.14 7.25 8.67
N ILE A 58 2.91 6.16 8.58
CA ILE A 58 2.42 4.78 8.73
C ILE A 58 1.74 4.60 10.09
N ALA A 59 2.36 5.11 11.17
CA ALA A 59 1.79 5.04 12.51
C ALA A 59 0.47 5.82 12.61
N LEU A 60 0.41 7.04 12.05
CA LEU A 60 -0.80 7.86 12.02
C LEU A 60 -1.95 7.16 11.30
N VAL A 61 -1.70 6.60 10.11
CA VAL A 61 -2.71 5.86 9.34
C VAL A 61 -3.17 4.61 10.10
N SER A 62 -2.24 3.88 10.74
CA SER A 62 -2.56 2.70 11.54
C SER A 62 -3.50 3.03 12.71
N VAL A 63 -3.24 4.13 13.42
CA VAL A 63 -4.11 4.61 14.51
C VAL A 63 -5.48 5.04 13.96
N ALA A 64 -5.51 5.77 12.84
CA ALA A 64 -6.77 6.19 12.23
C ALA A 64 -7.66 4.99 11.85
N VAL A 65 -7.08 3.96 11.20
CA VAL A 65 -7.79 2.73 10.83
C VAL A 65 -8.30 1.98 12.07
N LEU A 66 -7.47 1.87 13.12
CA LEU A 66 -7.88 1.28 14.40
C LEU A 66 -9.11 1.99 14.97
N VAL A 67 -9.06 3.33 15.07
CA VAL A 67 -10.14 4.14 15.65
C VAL A 67 -11.43 3.96 14.85
N ILE A 68 -11.37 4.03 13.51
CA ILE A 68 -12.53 3.85 12.64
C ILE A 68 -13.18 2.48 12.86
N ILE A 69 -12.37 1.41 12.88
CA ILE A 69 -12.88 0.05 13.05
C ILE A 69 -13.60 -0.13 14.39
N TYR A 70 -13.03 0.41 15.47
CA TYR A 70 -13.63 0.26 16.80
C TYR A 70 -14.85 1.15 16.97
N ILE A 71 -14.88 2.38 16.44
CA ILE A 71 -16.08 3.24 16.46
C ILE A 71 -17.25 2.53 15.78
N ILE A 72 -17.06 2.00 14.57
CA ILE A 72 -18.11 1.28 13.85
C ILE A 72 -18.55 0.03 14.63
N GLY A 73 -17.60 -0.73 15.19
CA GLY A 73 -17.90 -1.92 15.99
C GLY A 73 -18.71 -1.64 17.26
N LEU A 74 -18.53 -0.46 17.88
CA LEU A 74 -19.28 -0.05 19.07
C LEU A 74 -20.74 0.29 18.75
N ILE A 75 -21.00 0.88 17.57
CA ILE A 75 -22.34 1.27 17.13
C ILE A 75 -23.25 0.04 16.91
N ILE A 76 -22.68 -1.11 16.54
CA ILE A 76 -23.46 -2.31 16.21
C ILE A 76 -23.91 -3.05 17.48
N PRO A 77 -25.22 -3.08 17.82
CA PRO A 77 -25.67 -3.63 19.09
C PRO A 77 -25.96 -5.14 19.03
N ILE A 78 -26.30 -5.67 17.87
CA ILE A 78 -26.79 -7.04 17.66
C ILE A 78 -25.62 -8.01 17.43
N LYS A 79 -25.58 -9.14 18.16
CA LYS A 79 -24.51 -10.16 18.05
C LYS A 79 -24.23 -10.61 16.62
N ARG A 80 -25.29 -11.01 15.89
CA ARG A 80 -25.16 -11.52 14.51
C ARG A 80 -24.58 -10.47 13.55
N LEU A 81 -25.03 -9.22 13.67
CA LEU A 81 -24.51 -8.13 12.83
C LEU A 81 -23.07 -7.77 13.22
N PHE A 82 -22.76 -7.77 14.52
CA PHE A 82 -21.40 -7.52 14.99
C PHE A 82 -20.43 -8.57 14.47
N TYR A 83 -20.81 -9.85 14.50
CA TYR A 83 -19.95 -10.91 13.97
C TYR A 83 -19.82 -10.83 12.44
N SER A 84 -20.89 -10.51 11.73
CA SER A 84 -20.82 -10.23 10.29
C SER A 84 -19.87 -9.07 9.98
N TYR A 85 -19.86 -8.03 10.81
CA TYR A 85 -18.89 -6.93 10.73
C TYR A 85 -17.44 -7.40 10.97
N VAL A 86 -17.19 -8.23 11.99
CA VAL A 86 -15.87 -8.86 12.22
C VAL A 86 -15.40 -9.62 10.97
N LEU A 87 -16.30 -10.36 10.31
CA LEU A 87 -16.02 -11.04 9.06
C LEU A 87 -15.75 -10.09 7.89
N LEU A 88 -16.41 -8.93 7.83
CA LEU A 88 -16.11 -7.90 6.82
C LEU A 88 -14.70 -7.33 7.01
N VAL A 89 -14.30 -7.03 8.25
CA VAL A 89 -12.93 -6.55 8.54
C VAL A 89 -11.89 -7.61 8.15
N PHE A 90 -12.15 -8.89 8.49
CA PHE A 90 -11.32 -10.00 8.06
C PHE A 90 -11.23 -10.12 6.53
N SER A 91 -12.36 -10.04 5.84
CA SER A 91 -12.44 -10.14 4.38
C SER A 91 -11.71 -8.99 3.70
N LEU A 92 -11.81 -7.78 4.24
CA LEU A 92 -11.09 -6.61 3.74
C LEU A 92 -9.57 -6.81 3.87
N ALA A 93 -9.10 -7.29 5.02
CA ALA A 93 -7.68 -7.59 5.25
C ALA A 93 -7.17 -8.68 4.29
N LEU A 94 -7.95 -9.76 4.14
CA LEU A 94 -7.62 -10.86 3.24
C LEU A 94 -7.63 -10.41 1.77
N GLY A 95 -8.58 -9.56 1.38
CA GLY A 95 -8.66 -9.00 0.04
C GLY A 95 -7.45 -8.13 -0.30
N PHE A 96 -7.04 -7.24 0.62
CA PHE A 96 -5.80 -6.46 0.44
C PHE A 96 -4.56 -7.35 0.35
N TYR A 97 -4.47 -8.38 1.20
CA TYR A 97 -3.37 -9.34 1.15
C TYR A 97 -3.31 -10.05 -0.20
N ILE A 98 -4.44 -10.57 -0.69
CA ILE A 98 -4.50 -11.28 -1.97
C ILE A 98 -4.21 -10.33 -3.14
N GLN A 99 -4.81 -9.14 -3.14
CA GLN A 99 -4.63 -8.14 -4.18
C GLN A 99 -3.17 -7.70 -4.27
N GLY A 100 -2.58 -7.32 -3.13
CA GLY A 100 -1.23 -6.78 -3.06
C GLY A 100 -0.14 -7.79 -3.45
N ASN A 101 -0.34 -9.08 -3.17
CA ASN A 101 0.68 -10.10 -3.40
C ASN A 101 0.47 -10.91 -4.69
N PHE A 102 -0.76 -11.07 -5.19
CA PHE A 102 -1.04 -12.04 -6.27
C PHE A 102 -1.79 -11.47 -7.48
N LEU A 103 -2.70 -10.50 -7.28
CA LEU A 103 -3.63 -10.09 -8.35
C LEU A 103 -3.16 -8.86 -9.14
N ASN A 104 -2.23 -8.08 -8.57
CA ASN A 104 -1.68 -6.94 -9.27
C ASN A 104 -0.83 -7.42 -10.47
N PRO A 105 -1.17 -7.00 -11.70
CA PRO A 105 -0.36 -7.34 -12.86
C PRO A 105 1.00 -6.66 -12.81
N ALA A 106 1.99 -7.26 -13.47
CA ALA A 106 3.23 -6.57 -13.78
C ALA A 106 2.91 -5.45 -14.78
N PHE A 107 2.93 -4.21 -14.30
CA PHE A 107 2.85 -3.05 -15.16
C PHE A 107 4.17 -2.87 -15.89
N ASN A 108 4.10 -2.44 -17.16
CA ASN A 108 5.28 -1.98 -17.85
C ASN A 108 5.85 -0.74 -17.16
N SER A 109 7.14 -0.47 -17.38
CA SER A 109 7.81 0.71 -16.82
C SER A 109 6.99 1.97 -17.08
N LEU A 110 6.74 2.75 -16.03
CA LEU A 110 5.99 4.00 -16.08
C LEU A 110 6.86 5.09 -16.73
N ASN A 111 7.00 5.02 -18.05
CA ASN A 111 7.83 5.92 -18.85
C ASN A 111 7.05 7.12 -19.44
N GLY A 112 5.92 7.46 -18.84
CA GLY A 112 5.04 8.54 -19.30
C GLY A 112 4.15 8.18 -20.50
N LYS A 113 4.28 6.99 -21.10
CA LYS A 113 3.31 6.50 -22.09
C LYS A 113 1.99 6.13 -21.41
N GLU A 114 0.88 6.33 -22.13
CA GLU A 114 -0.43 5.88 -21.66
C GLU A 114 -0.42 4.36 -21.39
N ILE A 115 -1.00 3.97 -20.26
CA ILE A 115 -1.15 2.56 -19.90
C ILE A 115 -2.24 1.97 -20.80
N ALA A 116 -1.92 0.90 -21.53
CA ALA A 116 -2.87 0.16 -22.36
C ALA A 116 -3.84 -0.67 -21.49
N TRP A 117 -4.78 -0.01 -20.81
CA TRP A 117 -5.75 -0.64 -19.90
C TRP A 117 -6.55 -1.78 -20.53
N SER A 118 -6.71 -1.77 -21.85
CA SER A 118 -7.34 -2.86 -22.61
C SER A 118 -6.65 -4.20 -22.44
N GLU A 119 -5.33 -4.22 -22.23
CA GLU A 119 -4.54 -5.44 -22.07
C GLU A 119 -4.77 -6.10 -20.71
N TYR A 120 -5.17 -5.32 -19.69
CA TYR A 120 -5.35 -5.79 -18.31
C TYR A 120 -6.81 -6.12 -17.95
N LYS A 121 -7.72 -6.14 -18.93
CA LYS A 121 -9.16 -6.41 -18.69
C LYS A 121 -9.42 -7.74 -17.99
N ILE A 122 -8.70 -8.80 -18.39
CA ILE A 122 -8.86 -10.14 -17.79
C ILE A 122 -8.41 -10.12 -16.33
N ASN A 123 -7.28 -9.49 -16.02
CA ASN A 123 -6.77 -9.34 -14.66
C ASN A 123 -7.76 -8.56 -13.77
N GLY A 124 -8.40 -7.53 -14.33
CA GLY A 124 -9.47 -6.78 -13.66
C GLY A 124 -10.67 -7.68 -13.30
N ILE A 125 -11.13 -8.51 -14.24
CA ILE A 125 -12.24 -9.44 -14.00
C ILE A 125 -11.88 -10.46 -12.91
N ILE A 126 -10.68 -11.05 -12.99
CA ILE A 126 -10.19 -11.99 -11.96
C ILE A 126 -10.16 -11.32 -10.59
N SER A 127 -9.69 -10.07 -10.53
CA SER A 127 -9.66 -9.30 -9.27
C SER A 127 -11.06 -9.10 -8.69
N ILE A 128 -12.03 -8.67 -9.51
CA ILE A 128 -13.42 -8.48 -9.08
C ILE A 128 -14.00 -9.80 -8.52
N ILE A 129 -13.81 -10.91 -9.23
CA ILE A 129 -14.29 -12.23 -8.79
C ILE A 129 -13.64 -12.62 -7.45
N ALA A 130 -12.33 -12.45 -7.32
CA ALA A 130 -11.62 -12.75 -6.09
C ALA A 130 -12.15 -11.94 -4.90
N TRP A 131 -12.38 -10.63 -5.08
CA TRP A 131 -12.97 -9.78 -4.04
C TRP A 131 -14.38 -10.22 -3.64
N ILE A 132 -15.24 -10.56 -4.62
CA ILE A 132 -16.58 -11.09 -4.32
C ILE A 132 -16.48 -12.37 -3.48
N LEU A 133 -15.63 -13.31 -3.89
CA LEU A 133 -15.45 -14.58 -3.16
C LEU A 133 -14.93 -14.34 -1.73
N VAL A 134 -13.95 -13.47 -1.57
CA VAL A 134 -13.37 -13.14 -0.26
C VAL A 134 -14.39 -12.53 0.69
N PHE A 135 -15.36 -11.74 0.20
CA PHE A 135 -16.43 -11.20 1.05
C PHE A 135 -17.58 -12.18 1.30
N VAL A 136 -17.96 -12.97 0.31
CA VAL A 136 -19.14 -13.85 0.39
C VAL A 136 -18.83 -15.14 1.15
N VAL A 137 -17.71 -15.80 0.86
CA VAL A 137 -17.38 -17.11 1.43
C VAL A 137 -17.32 -17.11 2.96
N PRO A 138 -16.64 -16.16 3.64
CA PRO A 138 -16.62 -16.12 5.10
C PRO A 138 -18.02 -15.99 5.73
N GLN A 139 -18.91 -15.22 5.11
CA GLN A 139 -20.29 -15.02 5.59
C GLN A 139 -21.11 -16.31 5.44
N VAL A 140 -21.00 -17.00 4.30
CA VAL A 140 -21.69 -18.27 4.04
C VAL A 140 -21.18 -19.36 4.97
N VAL A 141 -19.85 -19.50 5.12
CA VAL A 141 -19.24 -20.50 6.00
C VAL A 141 -19.62 -20.24 7.46
N TYR A 142 -19.68 -18.98 7.90
CA TYR A 142 -20.18 -18.64 9.23
C TYR A 142 -21.63 -19.09 9.46
N ALA A 143 -22.50 -18.92 8.47
CA ALA A 143 -23.91 -19.33 8.58
C ALA A 143 -24.08 -20.85 8.74
N ILE A 144 -23.15 -21.65 8.22
CA ILE A 144 -23.20 -23.12 8.28
C ILE A 144 -22.37 -23.67 9.45
N LYS A 145 -21.17 -23.11 9.70
CA LYS A 145 -20.18 -23.60 10.66
C LYS A 145 -19.51 -22.46 11.44
N GLU A 146 -20.30 -21.76 12.27
CA GLU A 146 -19.86 -20.66 13.13
C GLU A 146 -18.57 -20.94 13.92
N ASN A 147 -18.46 -22.12 14.56
CA ASN A 147 -17.29 -22.48 15.37
C ASN A 147 -16.01 -22.58 14.53
N ILE A 148 -16.10 -23.10 13.30
CA ILE A 148 -14.93 -23.24 12.42
C ILE A 148 -14.54 -21.87 11.89
N MET A 149 -15.51 -21.08 11.41
CA MET A 149 -15.21 -19.76 10.87
C MET A 149 -14.57 -18.84 11.93
N SER A 150 -15.01 -18.94 13.19
CA SER A 150 -14.42 -18.14 14.28
C SER A 150 -12.98 -18.52 14.62
N LEU A 151 -12.65 -19.81 14.54
CA LEU A 151 -11.25 -20.27 14.63
C LEU A 151 -10.43 -19.76 13.44
N ILE A 152 -10.97 -19.84 12.21
CA ILE A 152 -10.28 -19.35 11.00
C ILE A 152 -10.01 -17.85 11.09
N VAL A 153 -11.00 -17.03 11.46
CA VAL A 153 -10.80 -15.58 11.58
C VAL A 153 -9.71 -15.28 12.61
N LYS A 154 -9.77 -15.90 13.79
CA LYS A 154 -8.79 -15.63 14.85
C LYS A 154 -7.39 -16.06 14.45
N TRP A 155 -7.21 -17.34 14.11
CA TRP A 155 -5.88 -17.91 13.85
C TRP A 155 -5.34 -17.57 12.47
N GLY A 156 -6.20 -17.53 11.46
CA GLY A 156 -5.83 -17.10 10.11
C GLY A 156 -5.34 -15.66 10.08
N SER A 157 -6.02 -14.74 10.75
CA SER A 157 -5.57 -13.35 10.86
C SER A 157 -4.17 -13.26 11.49
N LEU A 158 -3.96 -13.94 12.61
CA LEU A 158 -2.66 -13.92 13.32
C LEU A 158 -1.56 -14.58 12.50
N PHE A 159 -1.86 -15.70 11.83
CA PHE A 159 -0.92 -16.43 11.00
C PHE A 159 -0.44 -15.58 9.81
N VAL A 160 -1.36 -15.00 9.03
CA VAL A 160 -0.98 -14.17 7.87
C VAL A 160 -0.27 -12.89 8.32
N THR A 161 -0.69 -12.30 9.45
CA THR A 161 0.04 -11.18 10.05
C THR A 161 1.49 -11.56 10.37
N ALA A 162 1.70 -12.72 11.02
CA ALA A 162 3.04 -13.19 11.38
C ALA A 162 3.90 -13.44 10.14
N MET A 163 3.34 -14.02 9.08
CA MET A 163 4.06 -14.21 7.81
C MET A 163 4.53 -12.88 7.21
N GLN A 164 3.64 -11.88 7.14
CA GLN A 164 3.99 -10.56 6.63
C GLN A 164 5.01 -9.85 7.52
N LEU A 165 4.95 -10.04 8.83
CA LEU A 165 5.94 -9.50 9.76
C LEU A 165 7.32 -10.07 9.50
N VAL A 166 7.43 -11.40 9.35
CA VAL A 166 8.71 -12.05 9.01
C VAL A 166 9.24 -11.52 7.67
N SER A 167 8.38 -11.45 6.66
CA SER A 167 8.74 -10.90 5.34
C SER A 167 9.28 -9.46 5.43
N LEU A 168 8.58 -8.58 6.17
CA LEU A 168 9.00 -7.18 6.33
C LEU A 168 10.32 -7.06 7.10
N VAL A 169 10.51 -7.85 8.16
CA VAL A 169 11.76 -7.87 8.92
C VAL A 169 12.93 -8.30 8.04
N VAL A 170 12.74 -9.34 7.23
CA VAL A 170 13.77 -9.77 6.26
C VAL A 170 14.10 -8.63 5.30
N LEU A 171 13.08 -7.98 4.72
CA LEU A 171 13.27 -6.88 3.77
C LEU A 171 14.04 -5.69 4.38
N LEU A 172 13.76 -5.36 5.64
CA LEU A 172 14.46 -4.30 6.39
C LEU A 172 15.93 -4.66 6.67
N LEU A 173 16.24 -5.93 6.89
CA LEU A 173 17.60 -6.39 7.19
C LEU A 173 18.44 -6.57 5.93
N THR A 174 17.83 -6.86 4.78
CA THR A 174 18.56 -7.09 3.52
C THR A 174 18.75 -5.81 2.69
N THR A 175 17.96 -4.76 2.95
CA THR A 175 17.93 -3.56 2.12
C THR A 175 18.53 -2.38 2.88
N HIS A 176 19.64 -1.85 2.38
CA HIS A 176 20.33 -0.71 2.98
C HIS A 176 20.50 0.42 1.97
N LYS A 177 19.91 1.57 2.27
CA LYS A 177 20.22 2.84 1.64
C LYS A 177 20.32 3.89 2.74
N VAL A 178 21.42 4.62 2.77
CA VAL A 178 21.58 5.81 3.59
C VAL A 178 21.59 6.97 2.62
N VAL A 179 20.54 7.80 2.63
CA VAL A 179 20.53 9.00 1.79
C VAL A 179 21.47 10.02 2.44
N SER A 180 22.68 10.14 1.90
CA SER A 180 23.58 11.26 2.19
C SER A 180 23.05 12.50 1.46
N ASN A 181 22.38 13.38 2.20
CA ASN A 181 22.00 14.71 1.73
C ASN A 181 23.17 15.68 1.90
N ASP A 182 24.30 15.41 1.25
CA ASP A 182 25.47 16.30 1.32
C ASP A 182 25.22 17.62 0.56
N PHE A 183 24.18 17.68 -0.27
CA PHE A 183 23.81 18.85 -1.05
C PHE A 183 22.30 19.06 -1.05
N ALA A 184 21.85 20.29 -0.78
CA ALA A 184 20.47 20.70 -0.92
C ALA A 184 20.35 21.66 -2.12
N VAL A 185 19.50 21.32 -3.08
CA VAL A 185 19.15 22.26 -4.16
C VAL A 185 18.22 23.31 -3.58
N THR A 186 18.66 24.57 -3.57
CA THR A 186 17.88 25.71 -3.06
C THR A 186 17.47 26.64 -4.19
N LYS A 187 16.28 27.21 -4.09
CA LYS A 187 15.81 28.28 -4.99
C LYS A 187 16.37 29.65 -4.62
N ASN A 188 16.96 29.77 -3.44
CA ASN A 188 17.53 31.03 -2.98
C ASN A 188 18.75 31.36 -3.83
N GLY A 189 18.67 32.44 -4.61
CA GLY A 189 19.73 32.83 -5.54
C GLY A 189 19.86 31.92 -6.77
N GLU A 190 18.82 31.16 -7.15
CA GLU A 190 18.88 30.25 -8.31
C GLU A 190 19.15 30.97 -9.65
N PHE A 191 18.90 32.29 -9.69
CA PHE A 191 19.20 33.16 -10.82
C PHE A 191 20.37 34.12 -10.55
N GLU A 192 21.05 33.96 -9.42
CA GLU A 192 22.21 34.79 -9.06
C GLU A 192 23.50 34.08 -9.48
N LEU A 193 24.30 34.74 -10.30
CA LEU A 193 25.59 34.23 -10.76
C LEU A 193 26.70 34.70 -9.79
N SER A 194 27.56 33.77 -9.38
CA SER A 194 28.79 34.08 -8.65
C SER A 194 29.76 34.91 -9.50
N SER A 195 30.62 35.68 -8.84
CA SER A 195 31.60 36.55 -9.50
C SER A 195 32.78 35.81 -10.15
N LYS A 196 32.89 34.48 -9.98
CA LYS A 196 34.00 33.69 -10.54
C LYS A 196 33.49 32.54 -11.41
N ASN A 197 33.09 31.45 -10.78
CA ASN A 197 32.72 30.22 -11.47
C ASN A 197 31.22 29.99 -11.34
N ASN A 198 30.56 29.77 -12.46
CA ASN A 198 29.13 29.50 -12.55
C ASN A 198 28.90 28.23 -13.36
N THR A 199 28.04 27.36 -12.85
CA THR A 199 27.55 26.21 -13.60
C THR A 199 26.08 26.46 -13.92
N ILE A 200 25.77 26.61 -15.20
CA ILE A 200 24.40 26.84 -15.69
C ILE A 200 23.93 25.54 -16.34
N MET A 201 22.86 24.95 -15.80
CA MET A 201 22.27 23.72 -16.32
C MET A 201 20.91 24.02 -16.95
N PHE A 202 20.79 23.75 -18.24
CA PHE A 202 19.51 23.82 -18.94
C PHE A 202 18.87 22.43 -18.95
N VAL A 203 17.70 22.31 -18.31
CA VAL A 203 16.86 21.11 -18.41
C VAL A 203 15.71 21.45 -19.33
N VAL A 204 15.72 20.88 -20.54
CA VAL A 204 14.71 21.15 -21.57
C VAL A 204 13.83 19.91 -21.71
N ASP A 205 12.53 20.06 -21.44
CA ASP A 205 11.58 18.98 -21.63
C ASP A 205 11.35 18.73 -23.13
N THR A 206 11.23 17.47 -23.54
CA THR A 206 10.97 17.02 -24.93
C THR A 206 12.00 17.41 -26.02
N LEU A 207 13.18 17.92 -25.66
CA LEU A 207 14.23 18.20 -26.65
C LEU A 207 14.88 16.90 -27.12
N ASP A 208 14.56 16.48 -28.34
CA ASP A 208 15.19 15.33 -28.98
C ASP A 208 16.63 15.69 -29.38
N ALA A 209 17.59 14.87 -28.93
CA ALA A 209 19.00 15.05 -29.24
C ALA A 209 19.26 15.05 -30.76
N SER A 210 18.49 14.29 -31.53
CA SER A 210 18.61 14.24 -33.00
C SER A 210 18.23 15.57 -33.65
N TRP A 211 17.14 16.21 -33.20
CA TRP A 211 16.74 17.53 -33.68
C TRP A 211 17.76 18.61 -33.30
N PHE A 212 18.31 18.53 -32.10
CA PHE A 212 19.33 19.47 -31.63
C PHE A 212 20.62 19.35 -32.45
N GLU A 213 21.07 18.13 -32.72
CA GLU A 213 22.22 17.85 -33.60
C GLU A 213 21.96 18.32 -35.04
N ASP A 214 20.79 18.04 -35.62
CA ASP A 214 20.44 18.47 -36.97
C ASP A 214 20.40 20.01 -37.13
N MET A 215 20.07 20.74 -36.07
CA MET A 215 20.02 22.21 -36.08
C MET A 215 21.39 22.85 -35.83
N LEU A 216 22.28 22.19 -35.06
CA LEU A 216 23.59 22.73 -34.68
C LEU A 216 24.74 22.29 -35.59
N LEU A 217 24.76 21.04 -36.04
CA LEU A 217 25.83 20.49 -36.86
C LEU A 217 26.02 21.19 -38.23
N PRO A 218 24.97 21.75 -38.88
CA PRO A 218 25.14 22.54 -40.09
C PRO A 218 25.75 23.93 -39.84
N ASN A 219 25.69 24.44 -38.61
CA ASN A 219 26.23 25.76 -38.27
C ASN A 219 27.65 25.62 -37.68
N GLU A 220 28.63 25.89 -38.54
CA GLU A 220 30.07 25.79 -38.22
C GLU A 220 30.53 26.71 -37.08
N GLU A 221 29.80 27.78 -36.76
CA GLU A 221 30.10 28.66 -35.63
C GLU A 221 29.85 27.96 -34.29
N TYR A 222 28.67 27.34 -34.13
CA TYR A 222 28.30 26.66 -32.88
C TYR A 222 29.09 25.36 -32.67
N LYS A 223 29.41 24.66 -33.74
CA LYS A 223 30.20 23.42 -33.71
C LYS A 223 31.62 23.65 -33.17
N LYS A 224 32.20 24.83 -33.38
CA LYS A 224 33.51 25.20 -32.82
C LYS A 224 33.45 25.60 -31.35
N SER A 225 32.35 26.20 -30.91
CA SER A 225 32.17 26.62 -29.50
C SER A 225 31.80 25.49 -28.54
N LEU A 226 31.32 24.35 -29.05
CA LEU A 226 30.88 23.20 -28.25
C LEU A 226 31.96 22.12 -28.04
N LYS A 227 33.18 22.32 -28.56
CA LYS A 227 34.37 21.49 -28.27
C LYS A 227 35.20 22.09 -27.15
#